data_AF-A0A6I2H9W8-F1
#
_entry.id   AF-A0A6I2H9W8-F1
#
_cell.length_a   1.000
_cell.length_b   1.000
_cell.length_c   1.000
_cell.angle_alpha   90.00
_cell.angle_beta   90.00
_cell.angle_gamma   90.00
#
_symmetry.space_group_name_H-M   'P 1'
#
loop_
_entity.id
_entity.type
_entity.pdbx_description
1 polymer ?
#
loop_
_entity_poly.entity_id
_entity_poly.type
_entity_poly.pdbx_seq_one_letter_code
_entity_poly.pdbx_strand_id
1 'polypeptide(L)'
;MTSDPSAGPRAAPHRRRTLLLDRSFQLRYSLLLATLGAAAVTLFGALAYQVHASAMAATVGGAAGEVSTGGQTLLWLTVVGALGTAVVLGLFGLLLTHRVAGPVHVMGLYMAALAAGRYPRLRPLRKRDELRSFFERFREAVDRIRAREADEARALGHVLGALAPIAVSPEAREALATLESLHARKRQAAEGAGDVAFTPGS
;
A
#
# COMPACT_ATOMS: atom_id res chain seq x y z
N MET A 1 43.81 -14.00 41.90
CA MET A 1 42.35 -13.87 42.07
C MET A 1 41.89 -12.70 41.20
N THR A 2 41.48 -13.01 39.97
CA THR A 2 40.98 -12.05 38.99
C THR A 2 39.47 -12.24 38.90
N SER A 3 38.69 -11.25 39.32
CA SER A 3 37.25 -11.21 39.11
C SER A 3 36.92 -10.15 38.07
N ASP A 4 36.44 -10.63 36.92
CA ASP A 4 35.97 -9.90 35.75
C ASP A 4 34.58 -9.27 35.99
N PRO A 5 34.36 -7.97 35.70
CA PRO A 5 33.04 -7.35 35.75
C PRO A 5 32.52 -7.04 34.34
N SER A 6 31.72 -7.91 33.74
CA SER A 6 30.88 -7.49 32.60
C SER A 6 29.71 -8.43 32.32
N ALA A 7 28.55 -8.13 32.90
CA ALA A 7 27.28 -8.65 32.43
C ALA A 7 26.33 -7.46 32.18
N GLY A 8 26.43 -6.87 30.98
CA GLY A 8 25.47 -5.89 30.50
C GLY A 8 24.09 -6.54 30.27
N PRO A 9 22.99 -5.77 30.39
CA PRO A 9 21.64 -6.32 30.28
C PRO A 9 21.36 -6.83 28.86
N ARG A 10 21.00 -8.12 28.76
CA ARG A 10 20.57 -8.77 27.50
C ARG A 10 19.29 -8.10 26.99
N ALA A 11 19.41 -7.38 25.87
CA ALA A 11 18.28 -6.77 25.18
C ALA A 11 17.25 -7.85 24.79
N ALA A 12 15.99 -7.62 25.19
CA ALA A 12 14.88 -8.53 24.91
C ALA A 12 14.61 -8.65 23.40
N PRO A 13 14.18 -9.83 22.90
CA PRO A 13 13.89 -10.03 21.49
C PRO A 13 12.67 -9.20 21.06
N HIS A 14 12.85 -8.41 20.02
CA HIS A 14 11.80 -7.53 19.47
C HIS A 14 10.69 -8.38 18.84
N ARG A 15 9.55 -8.46 19.54
CA ARG A 15 8.33 -9.14 19.11
C ARG A 15 7.67 -8.36 17.96
N ARG A 16 7.97 -8.76 16.72
CA ARG A 16 7.38 -8.19 15.49
C ARG A 16 5.85 -8.31 15.53
N ARG A 17 5.12 -7.20 15.63
CA ARG A 17 3.65 -7.21 15.63
C ARG A 17 3.14 -7.16 14.18
N THR A 18 2.54 -8.28 13.79
CA THR A 18 1.32 -8.39 12.97
C THR A 18 1.05 -7.26 11.97
N LEU A 19 1.66 -7.39 10.80
CA LEU A 19 1.39 -6.62 9.58
C LEU A 19 0.08 -7.10 8.93
N LEU A 20 -1.05 -6.79 9.57
CA LEU A 20 -2.39 -7.14 9.11
C LEU A 20 -3.25 -5.88 9.05
N LEU A 21 -2.74 -4.86 8.38
CA LEU A 21 -3.39 -3.55 8.45
C LEU A 21 -4.69 -3.48 7.64
N ASP A 22 -5.04 -4.44 6.77
CA ASP A 22 -6.41 -4.51 6.23
C ASP A 22 -6.79 -5.92 5.76
N ARG A 23 -7.05 -6.83 6.72
CA ARG A 23 -7.65 -8.14 6.43
C ARG A 23 -8.99 -8.00 5.70
N SER A 24 -9.76 -6.97 6.04
CA SER A 24 -11.07 -6.68 5.45
C SER A 24 -10.96 -6.33 3.96
N PHE A 25 -9.96 -5.55 3.55
CA PHE A 25 -9.73 -5.19 2.16
C PHE A 25 -9.27 -6.40 1.36
N GLN A 26 -8.26 -7.14 1.86
CA GLN A 26 -7.73 -8.33 1.20
C GLN A 26 -8.80 -9.40 0.96
N LEU A 27 -9.62 -9.67 1.98
CA LEU A 27 -10.70 -10.65 1.89
C LEU A 27 -11.80 -10.20 0.92
N ARG A 28 -12.16 -8.91 0.90
CA ARG A 28 -13.19 -8.40 -0.02
C ARG A 28 -12.82 -8.63 -1.49
N TYR A 29 -11.60 -8.27 -1.90
CA TYR A 29 -11.18 -8.44 -3.31
C TYR A 29 -10.90 -9.90 -3.67
N SER A 30 -10.30 -10.67 -2.75
CA SER A 30 -10.06 -12.09 -2.99
C SER A 30 -11.37 -12.87 -3.11
N LEU A 31 -12.36 -12.54 -2.27
CA LEU A 31 -13.71 -13.11 -2.37
C LEU A 31 -14.39 -12.69 -3.68
N LEU A 32 -14.27 -11.43 -4.08
CA LEU A 32 -14.83 -10.95 -5.35
C LEU A 32 -14.24 -11.70 -6.56
N LEU A 33 -12.92 -11.92 -6.60
CA LEU A 33 -12.28 -12.71 -7.66
C LEU A 33 -12.77 -14.17 -7.65
N ALA A 34 -12.84 -14.77 -6.47
CA ALA A 34 -13.28 -16.16 -6.30
C ALA A 34 -14.75 -16.33 -6.74
N THR A 35 -15.64 -15.43 -6.32
CA THR A 35 -17.07 -15.48 -6.67
C THR A 35 -17.29 -15.22 -8.15
N LEU A 36 -16.58 -14.24 -8.74
CA LEU A 36 -16.69 -13.95 -10.17
C LEU A 36 -16.25 -15.14 -11.03
N GLY A 37 -15.13 -15.79 -10.68
CA GLY A 37 -14.67 -16.97 -11.41
C GLY A 37 -15.58 -18.18 -11.23
N ALA A 38 -16.05 -18.44 -10.00
CA ALA A 38 -17.01 -19.51 -9.75
C ALA A 38 -18.34 -19.27 -10.49
N ALA A 39 -18.82 -18.03 -10.52
CA ALA A 39 -20.01 -17.64 -11.27
C ALA A 39 -19.84 -17.87 -12.78
N ALA A 40 -18.67 -17.51 -13.34
CA ALA A 40 -18.37 -17.78 -14.74
C ALA A 40 -18.39 -19.28 -15.05
N VAL A 41 -17.71 -20.11 -14.25
CA VAL A 41 -17.72 -21.58 -14.45
C VAL A 41 -19.12 -22.16 -14.29
N THR A 42 -19.89 -21.67 -13.32
CA THR A 42 -21.28 -22.11 -13.08
C THR A 42 -22.17 -21.76 -14.27
N LEU A 43 -22.04 -20.53 -14.81
CA LEU A 43 -22.77 -20.09 -15.99
C LEU A 43 -22.42 -20.94 -17.22
N PHE A 44 -21.13 -21.14 -17.51
CA PHE A 44 -20.70 -21.98 -18.63
C PHE A 44 -21.13 -23.43 -18.46
N GLY A 45 -21.04 -23.99 -17.26
CA GLY A 45 -21.51 -25.35 -16.96
C GLY A 45 -23.02 -25.50 -17.14
N ALA A 46 -23.81 -24.50 -16.72
CA ALA A 46 -25.25 -24.49 -16.92
C ALA A 46 -25.62 -24.43 -18.41
N LEU A 47 -24.95 -23.56 -19.19
CA LEU A 47 -25.15 -23.48 -20.65
C LEU A 47 -24.76 -24.80 -21.33
N ALA A 48 -23.62 -25.40 -20.94
CA ALA A 48 -23.19 -26.68 -21.46
C ALA A 48 -24.19 -27.81 -21.14
N TYR A 49 -24.78 -27.81 -19.94
CA TYR A 49 -25.83 -28.75 -19.57
C TYR A 49 -27.10 -28.56 -20.38
N GLN A 50 -27.53 -27.30 -20.61
CA GLN A 50 -28.69 -27.00 -21.45
C GLN A 50 -28.50 -27.48 -22.89
N VAL A 51 -27.31 -27.26 -23.47
CA VAL A 51 -26.95 -27.75 -24.81
C VAL A 51 -26.92 -29.28 -24.85
N HIS A 52 -26.34 -29.93 -23.84
CA HIS A 52 -26.32 -31.40 -23.77
C HIS A 52 -27.74 -32.00 -23.66
N ALA A 53 -28.58 -31.44 -22.78
CA ALA A 53 -29.94 -31.91 -22.57
C ALA A 53 -30.82 -31.72 -23.81
N SER A 54 -30.71 -30.57 -24.49
CA SER A 54 -31.45 -30.29 -25.73
C SER A 54 -31.03 -31.22 -26.87
N ALA A 55 -29.73 -31.53 -26.99
CA ALA A 55 -29.24 -32.50 -27.96
C ALA A 55 -29.79 -33.92 -27.70
N MET A 56 -29.78 -34.38 -26.44
CA MET A 56 -30.32 -35.70 -26.08
C MET A 56 -31.83 -35.82 -26.31
N ALA A 57 -32.58 -34.76 -25.99
CA ALA A 57 -34.02 -34.71 -26.24
C ALA A 57 -34.37 -34.84 -27.73
N ALA A 58 -33.55 -34.25 -28.61
CA ALA A 58 -33.72 -34.33 -30.06
C ALA A 58 -33.38 -35.72 -30.63
N THR A 59 -32.44 -36.46 -30.03
CA THR A 59 -31.99 -37.76 -30.55
C THR A 59 -32.75 -38.97 -30.00
N VAL A 60 -33.16 -38.93 -28.72
CA VAL A 60 -33.72 -40.11 -28.02
C VAL A 60 -35.26 -40.11 -28.02
N GLY A 61 -35.91 -39.04 -28.50
CA GLY A 61 -37.37 -38.99 -28.54
C GLY A 61 -37.98 -38.93 -27.14
N GLY A 62 -37.77 -37.80 -26.44
CA GLY A 62 -38.67 -37.36 -25.38
C GLY A 62 -38.79 -38.25 -24.11
N ALA A 63 -37.79 -39.03 -23.74
CA ALA A 63 -37.70 -39.55 -22.38
C ALA A 63 -37.33 -38.41 -21.42
N ALA A 64 -38.33 -37.60 -21.07
CA ALA A 64 -38.20 -36.49 -20.14
C ALA A 64 -38.05 -37.03 -18.72
N GLY A 65 -36.88 -36.87 -18.11
CA GLY A 65 -36.73 -36.96 -16.66
C GLY A 65 -35.50 -37.69 -16.13
N GLU A 66 -34.81 -38.50 -16.94
CA GLU A 66 -33.59 -39.17 -16.47
C GLU A 66 -32.36 -38.30 -16.74
N VAL A 67 -31.66 -37.93 -15.66
CA VAL A 67 -30.32 -37.36 -15.75
C VAL A 67 -29.41 -38.46 -16.29
N SER A 68 -29.06 -38.36 -17.58
CA SER A 68 -28.10 -39.29 -18.19
C SER A 68 -26.78 -39.26 -17.42
N THR A 69 -26.02 -40.36 -17.42
CA THR A 69 -24.69 -40.42 -16.79
C THR A 69 -23.79 -39.28 -17.30
N GLY A 70 -23.93 -38.88 -18.57
CA GLY A 70 -23.25 -37.72 -19.17
C GLY A 70 -23.65 -36.39 -18.53
N GLY A 71 -24.95 -36.13 -18.37
CA GLY A 71 -25.47 -34.94 -17.68
C GLY A 71 -25.02 -34.86 -16.22
N GLN A 72 -25.10 -35.97 -15.48
CA GLN A 72 -24.63 -36.06 -14.10
C GLN A 72 -23.12 -35.76 -13.99
N THR A 73 -22.32 -36.32 -14.90
CA THR A 73 -20.87 -36.07 -14.96
C THR A 73 -20.58 -34.59 -15.23
N LEU A 74 -21.34 -33.96 -16.14
CA LEU A 74 -21.16 -32.54 -16.48
C LEU A 74 -21.51 -31.61 -15.31
N LEU A 75 -22.57 -31.91 -14.57
CA LEU A 75 -22.93 -31.18 -13.34
C LEU A 75 -21.84 -31.33 -12.26
N TRP A 76 -21.33 -32.54 -12.07
CA TRP A 76 -20.28 -32.80 -11.08
C TRP A 76 -18.97 -32.07 -11.43
N LEU A 77 -18.56 -32.12 -12.70
CA LEU A 77 -17.42 -31.37 -13.22
C LEU A 77 -17.62 -29.85 -13.09
N THR A 78 -18.85 -29.36 -13.27
CA THR A 78 -19.18 -27.94 -13.09
C THR A 78 -18.99 -27.52 -11.63
N VAL A 79 -19.51 -28.31 -10.68
CA VAL A 79 -19.38 -28.02 -9.25
C VAL A 79 -17.92 -28.03 -8.82
N VAL A 80 -17.16 -29.06 -9.20
CA VAL A 80 -15.73 -29.14 -8.88
C VAL A 80 -14.92 -28.06 -9.58
N GLY A 81 -15.23 -27.75 -10.84
CA GLY A 81 -14.60 -26.67 -11.58
C GLY A 81 -14.86 -25.30 -10.93
N ALA A 82 -16.09 -25.04 -10.49
CA ALA A 82 -16.45 -23.79 -9.83
C ALA A 82 -15.74 -23.65 -8.47
N LEU A 83 -15.75 -24.70 -7.65
CA LEU A 83 -15.07 -24.71 -6.36
C LEU A 83 -13.54 -24.59 -6.52
N GLY A 84 -12.96 -25.35 -7.44
CA GLY A 84 -11.52 -25.29 -7.74
C GLY A 84 -11.10 -23.90 -8.23
N THR A 85 -11.88 -23.30 -9.12
CA THR A 85 -11.64 -21.94 -9.62
C THR A 85 -11.75 -20.90 -8.52
N ALA A 86 -12.76 -21.01 -7.65
CA ALA A 86 -12.92 -20.13 -6.49
C ALA A 86 -11.67 -20.16 -5.59
N VAL A 87 -11.16 -21.36 -5.29
CA VAL A 87 -9.96 -21.53 -4.45
C VAL A 87 -8.74 -20.92 -5.13
N VAL A 88 -8.50 -21.26 -6.41
CA VAL A 88 -7.32 -20.77 -7.15
C VAL A 88 -7.34 -19.24 -7.26
N LEU A 89 -8.46 -18.65 -7.67
CA LEU A 89 -8.58 -17.20 -7.82
C LEU A 89 -8.59 -16.47 -6.48
N GLY A 90 -9.17 -17.06 -5.43
CA GLY A 90 -9.12 -16.51 -4.08
C GLY A 90 -7.70 -16.45 -3.53
N LEU A 91 -6.93 -17.54 -3.68
CA LEU A 91 -5.51 -17.58 -3.31
C LEU A 91 -4.70 -16.59 -4.15
N PHE A 92 -4.96 -16.50 -5.45
CA PHE A 92 -4.31 -15.53 -6.33
C PHE A 92 -4.59 -14.08 -5.91
N GLY A 93 -5.85 -13.76 -5.61
CA GLY A 93 -6.24 -12.44 -5.09
C GLY A 93 -5.51 -12.09 -3.79
N LEU A 94 -5.35 -13.07 -2.89
CA LEU A 94 -4.62 -12.87 -1.65
C LEU A 94 -3.13 -12.56 -1.89
N LEU A 95 -2.49 -13.31 -2.78
CA LEU A 95 -1.09 -13.09 -3.18
C LEU A 95 -0.88 -11.71 -3.82
N LEU A 96 -1.77 -11.34 -4.74
CA LEU A 96 -1.72 -10.05 -5.42
C LEU A 96 -1.89 -8.90 -4.42
N THR A 97 -2.88 -9.00 -3.53
CA THR A 97 -3.15 -7.93 -2.57
C THR A 97 -2.00 -7.78 -1.56
N HIS A 98 -1.34 -8.87 -1.15
CA HIS A 98 -0.17 -8.80 -0.27
C HIS A 98 1.00 -8.04 -0.90
N ARG A 99 1.24 -8.22 -2.21
CA ARG A 99 2.36 -7.57 -2.91
C ARG A 99 2.14 -6.05 -3.11
N VAL A 100 0.89 -5.59 -3.12
CA VAL A 100 0.53 -4.18 -3.33
C VAL A 100 0.29 -3.44 -2.01
N ALA A 101 -0.35 -4.07 -1.02
CA ALA A 101 -0.77 -3.40 0.22
C ALA A 101 0.40 -2.83 1.04
N GLY A 102 1.53 -3.56 1.11
CA GLY A 102 2.72 -3.11 1.85
C GLY A 102 3.28 -1.79 1.33
N PRO A 103 3.67 -1.70 0.05
CA PRO A 103 4.12 -0.45 -0.55
C PRO A 103 3.11 0.69 -0.43
N VAL A 104 1.82 0.45 -0.69
CA VAL A 104 0.78 1.50 -0.60
C VAL A 104 0.67 2.08 0.80
N HIS A 105 0.71 1.24 1.84
CA HIS A 105 0.65 1.71 3.22
C HIS A 105 1.83 2.65 3.56
N VAL A 106 3.04 2.27 3.17
CA VAL A 106 4.25 3.09 3.37
C VAL A 106 4.14 4.43 2.62
N MET A 107 3.60 4.42 1.40
CA MET A 107 3.32 5.66 0.66
C MET A 107 2.30 6.55 1.39
N GLY A 108 1.26 5.96 1.99
CA GLY A 108 0.30 6.68 2.82
C GLY A 108 0.96 7.39 4.01
N LEU A 109 1.92 6.74 4.69
CA LEU A 109 2.68 7.35 5.78
C LEU A 109 3.50 8.55 5.30
N TYR A 110 4.15 8.43 4.13
CA TYR A 110 4.90 9.54 3.54
C TYR A 110 3.99 10.70 3.12
N MET A 111 2.80 10.41 2.60
CA MET A 111 1.81 11.44 2.26
C MET A 111 1.29 12.17 3.50
N ALA A 112 1.04 11.44 4.59
CA ALA A 112 0.67 12.06 5.87
C ALA A 112 1.80 12.94 6.43
N ALA A 113 3.07 12.53 6.27
CA ALA A 113 4.21 13.35 6.64
C ALA A 113 4.27 14.65 5.81
N LEU A 114 4.06 14.56 4.49
CA LEU A 114 3.98 15.72 3.60
C LEU A 114 2.83 16.66 3.98
N ALA A 115 1.64 16.12 4.25
CA ALA A 115 0.48 16.90 4.67
C ALA A 115 0.72 17.64 6.00
N ALA A 116 1.56 17.08 6.88
CA ALA A 116 2.01 17.72 8.10
C ALA A 116 3.17 18.72 7.88
N GLY A 117 3.52 19.06 6.64
CA GLY A 117 4.60 19.98 6.30
C GLY A 117 6.01 19.42 6.51
N ARG A 118 6.17 18.09 6.61
CA ARG A 118 7.47 17.43 6.77
C ARG A 118 7.90 16.80 5.45
N TYR A 119 9.19 16.90 5.13
CA TYR A 119 9.75 16.37 3.89
C TYR A 119 10.74 15.22 4.17
N PRO A 120 10.24 14.00 4.37
CA PRO A 120 11.06 12.87 4.78
C PRO A 120 11.96 12.38 3.63
N ARG A 121 13.13 11.82 3.98
CA ARG A 121 13.96 11.08 3.00
C ARG A 121 13.28 9.76 2.66
N LEU A 122 12.82 9.66 1.42
CA LEU A 122 12.11 8.47 0.95
C LEU A 122 13.12 7.39 0.57
N ARG A 123 13.01 6.21 1.21
CA ARG A 123 13.82 5.04 0.87
C ARG A 123 13.26 4.37 -0.38
N PRO A 124 14.09 3.94 -1.34
CA PRO A 124 13.61 3.31 -2.56
C PRO A 124 12.82 2.01 -2.26
N LEU A 125 11.72 1.80 -2.99
CA LEU A 125 10.98 0.54 -2.97
C LEU A 125 11.79 -0.61 -3.56
N ARG A 126 11.38 -1.85 -3.26
CA ARG A 126 12.09 -3.04 -3.75
C ARG A 126 11.97 -3.12 -5.28
N LYS A 127 13.04 -3.59 -5.93
CA LYS A 127 13.18 -3.63 -7.41
C LYS A 127 12.01 -4.31 -8.15
N ARG A 128 11.26 -5.21 -7.48
CA ARG A 128 10.17 -6.02 -8.03
C ARG A 128 8.78 -5.53 -7.64
N ASP A 129 8.61 -4.34 -7.10
CA ASP A 129 7.27 -3.84 -6.77
C ASP A 129 6.63 -3.17 -7.99
N GLU A 130 5.38 -3.50 -8.28
CA GLU A 130 4.61 -2.94 -9.42
C GLU A 130 4.51 -1.40 -9.33
N LEU A 131 4.53 -0.86 -8.10
CA LEU A 131 4.42 0.57 -7.81
C LEU A 131 5.75 1.33 -7.88
N ARG A 132 6.84 0.66 -8.26
CA ARG A 132 8.18 1.25 -8.25
C ARG A 132 8.28 2.51 -9.11
N SER A 133 7.79 2.48 -10.34
CA SER A 133 7.84 3.63 -11.26
C SER A 133 7.09 4.85 -10.70
N PHE A 134 5.91 4.60 -10.11
CA PHE A 134 5.14 5.64 -9.43
C PHE A 134 5.89 6.20 -8.23
N PHE A 135 6.46 5.34 -7.39
CA PHE A 135 7.21 5.75 -6.21
C PHE A 135 8.48 6.51 -6.53
N GLU A 136 9.19 6.15 -7.61
CA GLU A 136 10.37 6.89 -8.07
C GLU A 136 9.99 8.33 -8.48
N ARG A 137 8.88 8.51 -9.21
CA ARG A 137 8.34 9.83 -9.56
C ARG A 137 7.89 10.61 -8.32
N PHE A 138 7.21 9.92 -7.39
CA PHE A 138 6.79 10.51 -6.12
C PHE A 138 8.00 10.99 -5.32
N ARG A 139 9.05 10.17 -5.22
CA ARG A 139 10.31 10.52 -4.56
C ARG A 139 10.94 11.75 -5.17
N GLU A 140 11.05 11.77 -6.48
CA GLU A 140 11.61 12.92 -7.19
C GLU A 140 10.83 14.20 -6.91
N ALA A 141 9.49 14.13 -6.87
CA ALA A 141 8.65 15.28 -6.53
C ALA A 141 8.92 15.78 -5.09
N VAL A 142 8.98 14.87 -4.11
CA VAL A 142 9.29 15.23 -2.71
C VAL A 142 10.69 15.83 -2.59
N ASP A 143 11.68 15.25 -3.27
CA ASP A 143 13.06 15.76 -3.28
C ASP A 143 13.12 17.18 -3.86
N ARG A 144 12.38 17.48 -4.93
CA ARG A 144 12.29 18.84 -5.50
C ARG A 144 11.60 19.83 -4.57
N ILE A 145 10.50 19.44 -3.91
CA ILE A 145 9.81 20.31 -2.95
C ILE A 145 10.75 20.63 -1.77
N ARG A 146 11.46 19.62 -1.27
CA ARG A 146 12.43 19.79 -0.19
C ARG A 146 13.58 20.72 -0.59
N ALA A 147 14.11 20.56 -1.80
CA ALA A 147 15.16 21.45 -2.32
C ALA A 147 14.66 22.90 -2.38
N ARG A 148 13.46 23.11 -2.92
CA ARG A 148 12.83 24.43 -2.98
C ARG A 148 12.65 25.07 -1.60
N GLU A 149 12.17 24.32 -0.61
CA GLU A 149 12.02 24.81 0.76
C GLU A 149 13.36 25.19 1.41
N ALA A 150 14.42 24.42 1.14
CA ALA A 150 15.77 24.75 1.58
C ALA A 150 16.30 26.04 0.92
N ASP A 151 16.02 26.24 -0.37
CA ASP A 151 16.41 27.44 -1.11
C ASP A 151 15.67 28.68 -0.58
N GLU A 152 14.36 28.56 -0.37
CA GLU A 152 13.53 29.63 0.21
C GLU A 152 13.97 29.96 1.64
N ALA A 153 14.30 28.97 2.46
CA ALA A 153 14.84 29.19 3.80
C ALA A 153 16.16 29.96 3.75
N ARG A 154 17.10 29.57 2.87
CA ARG A 154 18.38 30.30 2.70
C ARG A 154 18.17 31.75 2.27
N ALA A 155 17.30 31.98 1.29
CA ALA A 155 16.97 33.33 0.83
C ALA A 155 16.36 34.19 1.94
N LEU A 156 15.44 33.62 2.73
CA LEU A 156 14.84 34.30 3.87
C LEU A 156 15.87 34.61 4.96
N GLY A 157 16.81 33.71 5.22
CA GLY A 157 17.93 33.94 6.14
C GLY A 157 18.81 35.11 5.71
N HIS A 158 19.10 35.26 4.42
CA HIS A 158 19.84 36.41 3.91
C HIS A 158 19.08 37.73 4.10
N VAL A 159 17.78 37.75 3.80
CA VAL A 159 16.92 38.93 3.98
C VAL A 159 16.84 39.33 5.46
N LEU A 160 16.64 38.37 6.36
CA LEU A 160 16.63 38.60 7.79
C LEU A 160 17.95 39.24 8.27
N GLY A 161 19.10 38.72 7.81
CA GLY A 161 20.41 39.29 8.16
C GLY A 161 20.59 40.73 7.67
N ALA A 162 20.03 41.08 6.51
CA ALA A 162 20.08 42.44 5.98
C ALA A 162 19.09 43.40 6.68
N LEU A 163 17.92 42.91 7.11
CA LEU A 163 16.89 43.71 7.78
C LEU A 163 17.15 43.92 9.28
N ALA A 164 17.79 42.95 9.95
CA ALA A 164 18.08 43.01 11.37
C ALA A 164 18.76 44.32 11.84
N PRO A 165 19.83 44.84 11.19
CA PRO A 165 20.49 46.06 11.65
C PRO A 165 19.67 47.34 11.43
N ILE A 166 18.68 47.33 10.54
CA ILE A 166 17.86 48.51 10.19
C ILE A 166 16.47 48.49 10.84
N ALA A 167 16.08 47.39 11.47
CA ALA A 167 14.81 47.23 12.18
C ALA A 167 14.81 47.96 13.54
N VAL A 168 14.78 49.29 13.51
CA VAL A 168 14.86 50.13 14.73
C VAL A 168 13.49 50.31 15.40
N SER A 169 12.43 50.48 14.60
CA SER A 169 11.08 50.71 15.13
C SER A 169 10.53 49.45 15.82
N PRO A 170 9.65 49.60 16.82
CA PRO A 170 8.99 48.47 17.46
C PRO A 170 8.26 47.56 16.46
N GLU A 171 7.58 48.14 15.48
CA GLU A 171 6.82 47.43 14.45
C GLU A 171 7.75 46.63 13.52
N ALA A 172 8.91 47.21 13.17
CA ALA A 172 9.90 46.52 12.35
C ALA A 172 10.52 45.32 13.10
N ARG A 173 10.74 45.45 14.41
CA ARG A 173 11.22 44.34 15.26
C ARG A 173 10.19 43.21 15.38
N GLU A 174 8.91 43.54 15.49
CA GLU A 174 7.83 42.54 15.52
C GLU A 174 7.69 41.80 14.18
N ALA A 175 7.76 42.53 13.06
CA ALA A 175 7.77 41.94 11.72
C ALA A 175 8.99 41.01 11.53
N LEU A 176 10.18 41.43 12.01
CA LEU A 176 11.39 40.62 11.96
C LEU A 176 11.23 39.32 12.76
N ALA A 177 10.70 39.38 13.98
CA ALA A 177 10.43 38.19 14.80
C ALA A 177 9.46 37.22 14.11
N THR A 178 8.45 37.74 13.41
CA THR A 178 7.52 36.91 12.61
C THR A 178 8.25 36.20 11.48
N LEU A 179 9.12 36.90 10.75
CA LEU A 179 9.92 36.33 9.66
C LEU A 179 10.96 35.32 10.17
N GLU A 180 11.57 35.57 11.34
CA GLU A 180 12.47 34.61 12.00
C GLU A 180 11.73 33.31 12.36
N SER A 181 10.50 33.42 12.87
CA SER A 181 9.66 32.23 13.14
C SER A 181 9.36 31.44 11.87
N LEU A 182 9.11 32.14 10.74
CA LEU A 182 8.86 31.51 9.45
C LEU A 182 10.12 30.82 8.91
N HIS A 183 11.28 31.49 9.01
CA HIS A 183 12.58 30.94 8.62
C HIS A 183 12.91 29.69 9.42
N ALA A 184 12.70 29.71 10.74
CA ALA A 184 12.91 28.56 11.60
C ALA A 184 12.00 27.37 11.19
N ARG A 185 10.71 27.61 10.92
CA ARG A 185 9.79 26.56 10.44
C ARG A 185 10.23 25.96 9.11
N LYS A 186 10.57 26.78 8.12
CA LYS A 186 11.02 26.31 6.79
C LYS A 186 12.33 25.51 6.88
N ARG A 187 13.29 26.02 7.65
CA ARG A 187 14.56 25.32 7.91
C ARG A 187 14.34 23.98 8.59
N GLN A 188 13.52 23.94 9.64
CA GLN A 188 13.20 22.70 10.35
C GLN A 188 12.46 21.70 9.45
N ALA A 189 11.57 22.15 8.55
CA ALA A 189 10.90 21.26 7.60
C ALA A 189 11.89 20.62 6.60
N ALA A 190 12.90 21.37 6.15
CA ALA A 190 13.93 20.88 5.23
C ALA A 190 15.00 20.00 5.90
N GLU A 191 15.39 20.33 7.14
CA GLU A 191 16.42 19.66 7.93
C GLU A 191 15.90 18.50 8.79
N GLY A 192 14.66 18.60 9.29
CA GLY A 192 13.95 17.61 10.13
C GLY A 192 13.66 16.28 9.42
N ALA A 193 14.24 16.10 8.24
CA ALA A 193 14.46 14.86 7.53
C ALA A 193 15.46 13.92 8.26
N GLY A 194 15.43 13.87 9.59
CA GLY A 194 15.83 12.65 10.27
C GLY A 194 15.00 11.53 9.67
N ASP A 195 15.64 10.38 9.42
CA ASP A 195 14.96 9.15 8.98
C ASP A 195 13.58 9.16 9.63
N VAL A 196 12.49 9.22 8.85
CA VAL A 196 11.23 8.69 9.37
C VAL A 196 11.68 7.31 9.76
N ALA A 197 11.85 7.07 11.05
CA ALA A 197 12.42 5.85 11.54
C ALA A 197 11.50 4.80 10.98
N PHE A 198 11.90 4.23 9.85
CA PHE A 198 11.34 3.02 9.35
C PHE A 198 11.94 2.02 10.32
N THR A 199 11.35 1.98 11.50
CA THR A 199 11.23 0.77 12.28
C THR A 199 10.49 -0.16 11.33
N PRO A 200 11.20 -1.09 10.68
CA PRO A 200 10.54 -2.13 9.92
C PRO A 200 9.82 -2.97 10.97
N GLY A 201 8.56 -2.66 11.24
CA GLY A 201 7.77 -3.32 12.26
C GLY A 201 8.08 -2.86 13.68
N SER A 202 7.14 -2.12 14.25
CA SER A 202 6.65 -2.43 15.59
C SER A 202 5.42 -3.30 15.45
#